data_AF-A0AA41KZJ1-F1
#
_entry.id   AF-A0AA41KZJ1-F1
#
_cell.length_a   1.000
_cell.length_b   1.000
_cell.length_c   1.000
_cell.angle_alpha   90.00
_cell.angle_beta   90.00
_cell.angle_gamma   90.00
#
_symmetry.space_group_name_H-M   'P 1'
#
loop_
_entity.id
_entity.type
_entity.pdbx_description
1 polymer ?
#
loop_
_entity_poly.entity_id
_entity_poly.type
_entity_poly.pdbx_seq_one_letter_code
_entity_poly.pdbx_strand_id
1 'polypeptide(L)'
;MLTRRALMRCAAALPLSIIVAGASASPARVKLEFHSAFLMNLHHFLYNLGVHPEQLEKINWTATPSADEMAALRSAVSWYRDNYAKRDLLFDEQMTSIKAALSVADDRRDTSGLALPAQLAAALDRAAPVYARCIWARQDASNQQWMAEAERLDERYGAEVQEGVARYLQTPFPLTPIRIDIVVETGKRQGAYTDTQTVIPGGRPSYQGLASLEMIYHEISHIASTTKLEDAIEARLKATQRKLDTDLWHVVQFYTVGAVVKNALKGMEYEPYADKAGLFNGYWSPLLQPIENEWRPYMNGKQTFEQAVVRMVDRLPAG
;
A
#
# COMPACT_ATOMS: atom_id res chain seq x y z
N MET A 1 -6.47 -12.97 92.19
CA MET A 1 -6.23 -13.91 91.07
C MET A 1 -6.88 -13.32 89.82
N LEU A 2 -6.10 -12.63 88.99
CA LEU A 2 -5.63 -13.10 87.66
C LEU A 2 -6.71 -13.11 86.55
N THR A 3 -6.74 -12.00 85.79
CA THR A 3 -6.77 -11.89 84.30
C THR A 3 -7.82 -12.64 83.48
N ARG A 4 -8.53 -11.94 82.58
CA ARG A 4 -8.16 -11.77 81.14
C ARG A 4 -9.18 -10.94 80.34
N ARG A 5 -8.64 -10.10 79.45
CA ARG A 5 -9.31 -9.32 78.38
C ARG A 5 -9.71 -10.21 77.18
N ALA A 6 -10.77 -9.82 76.47
CA ALA A 6 -10.96 -10.05 75.02
C ALA A 6 -11.97 -8.99 74.49
N LEU A 7 -11.54 -7.85 73.94
CA LEU A 7 -11.24 -7.57 72.51
C LEU A 7 -12.37 -7.88 71.52
N MET A 8 -13.19 -6.85 71.31
CA MET A 8 -14.06 -6.59 70.15
C MET A 8 -13.30 -6.76 68.82
N ARG A 9 -13.91 -7.43 67.84
CA ARG A 9 -13.55 -7.33 66.42
C ARG A 9 -14.81 -7.08 65.60
N CYS A 10 -14.98 -5.84 65.15
CA CYS A 10 -15.91 -5.49 64.07
C CYS A 10 -15.32 -5.99 62.74
N ALA A 11 -16.01 -6.89 62.06
CA ALA A 11 -15.71 -7.24 60.68
C ALA A 11 -16.44 -6.26 59.75
N ALA A 12 -15.68 -5.39 59.09
CA ALA A 12 -16.19 -4.56 58.00
C ALA A 12 -16.24 -5.39 56.72
N ALA A 13 -17.44 -5.59 56.16
CA ALA A 13 -17.63 -6.19 54.85
C ALA A 13 -17.32 -5.14 53.77
N LEU A 14 -16.30 -5.41 52.95
CA LEU A 14 -16.00 -4.65 51.74
C LEU A 14 -16.90 -5.15 50.59
N PRO A 15 -17.58 -4.28 49.84
CA PRO A 15 -18.31 -4.69 48.65
C PRO A 15 -17.31 -4.99 47.53
N LEU A 16 -17.37 -6.21 46.99
CA LEU A 16 -16.67 -6.60 45.78
C LEU A 16 -17.38 -5.93 44.58
N SER A 17 -16.85 -4.81 44.11
CA SER A 17 -17.24 -4.25 42.82
C SER A 17 -16.62 -5.09 41.71
N ILE A 18 -17.42 -5.93 41.06
CA ILE A 18 -17.04 -6.63 39.84
C ILE A 18 -16.97 -5.57 38.73
N ILE A 19 -15.76 -5.15 38.37
CA ILE A 19 -15.52 -4.40 37.14
C ILE A 19 -15.68 -5.40 36.00
N VAL A 20 -16.85 -5.40 35.36
CA VAL A 20 -17.02 -6.03 34.05
C VAL A 20 -16.20 -5.19 33.08
N ALA A 21 -15.00 -5.66 32.74
CA ALA A 21 -14.26 -5.15 31.59
C ALA A 21 -15.17 -5.35 30.37
N GLY A 22 -15.74 -4.26 29.87
CA GLY A 22 -16.43 -4.29 28.59
C GLY A 22 -15.45 -4.83 27.57
N ALA A 23 -15.79 -5.95 26.93
CA ALA A 23 -15.12 -6.36 25.71
C ALA A 23 -15.34 -5.22 24.72
N SER A 24 -14.35 -4.32 24.59
CA SER A 24 -14.31 -3.34 23.52
C SER A 24 -14.47 -4.14 22.24
N ALA A 25 -15.59 -3.96 21.54
CA ALA A 25 -15.75 -4.52 20.20
C ALA A 25 -14.51 -4.07 19.41
N SER A 26 -13.74 -5.03 18.90
CA SER A 26 -12.60 -4.71 18.05
C SER A 26 -13.11 -3.75 16.96
N PRO A 27 -12.45 -2.59 16.76
CA PRO A 27 -12.89 -1.66 15.73
C PRO A 27 -13.03 -2.41 14.41
N ALA A 28 -14.11 -2.13 13.67
CA ALA A 28 -14.41 -2.82 12.42
C ALA A 28 -13.18 -2.76 11.51
N ARG A 29 -12.68 -3.94 11.13
CA ARG A 29 -11.50 -4.08 10.29
C ARG A 29 -11.89 -3.89 8.83
N VAL A 30 -11.05 -3.19 8.07
CA VAL A 30 -11.18 -3.21 6.61
C VAL A 30 -10.95 -4.63 6.10
N LYS A 31 -11.76 -5.07 5.14
CA LYS A 31 -11.56 -6.35 4.46
C LYS A 31 -10.63 -6.12 3.27
N LEU A 32 -9.52 -6.84 3.23
CA LEU A 32 -8.60 -6.83 2.09
C LEU A 32 -8.89 -8.05 1.22
N GLU A 33 -8.98 -7.83 -0.10
CA GLU A 33 -9.22 -8.87 -1.08
C GLU A 33 -8.02 -8.91 -2.05
N PHE A 34 -7.13 -9.87 -1.83
CA PHE A 34 -5.93 -10.04 -2.64
C PHE A 34 -6.24 -10.85 -3.90
N HIS A 35 -5.69 -10.39 -5.03
CA HIS A 35 -5.90 -11.01 -6.33
C HIS A 35 -4.60 -11.15 -7.12
N SER A 36 -4.49 -12.27 -7.84
CA SER A 36 -3.46 -12.48 -8.87
C SER A 36 -4.17 -12.77 -10.19
N ALA A 37 -4.77 -11.73 -10.77
CA ALA A 37 -5.55 -11.87 -11.99
C ALA A 37 -4.63 -11.99 -13.22
N PHE A 38 -4.88 -12.98 -14.07
CA PHE A 38 -4.05 -13.27 -15.25
C PHE A 38 -3.99 -12.11 -16.23
N LEU A 39 -5.12 -11.52 -16.59
CA LEU A 39 -5.15 -10.42 -17.55
C LEU A 39 -4.52 -9.14 -16.97
N MET A 40 -4.66 -8.91 -15.66
CA MET A 40 -3.99 -7.81 -14.96
C MET A 40 -2.48 -7.98 -14.99
N ASN A 41 -1.99 -9.19 -14.71
CA ASN A 41 -0.57 -9.52 -14.76
C ASN A 41 -0.01 -9.49 -16.18
N LEU A 42 -0.74 -10.00 -17.18
CA LEU A 42 -0.36 -9.90 -18.59
C LEU A 42 -0.23 -8.45 -19.04
N HIS A 43 -1.20 -7.60 -18.67
CA HIS A 43 -1.15 -6.17 -18.97
C HIS A 43 0.09 -5.51 -18.40
N HIS A 44 0.38 -5.74 -17.11
CA HIS A 44 1.54 -5.18 -16.44
C HIS A 44 2.87 -5.77 -16.95
N PHE A 45 2.89 -7.04 -17.33
CA PHE A 45 4.03 -7.69 -17.96
C PHE A 45 4.38 -7.01 -19.29
N LEU A 46 3.40 -6.82 -20.18
CA LEU A 46 3.60 -6.13 -21.46
C LEU A 46 3.90 -4.63 -21.26
N TYR A 47 3.27 -3.98 -20.28
CA TYR A 47 3.55 -2.59 -19.94
C TYR A 47 5.00 -2.42 -19.48
N ASN A 48 5.47 -3.24 -18.53
CA ASN A 48 6.84 -3.21 -18.04
C ASN A 48 7.84 -3.43 -19.18
N LEU A 49 7.59 -4.40 -20.06
CA LEU A 49 8.43 -4.62 -21.24
C LEU A 49 8.32 -3.49 -22.28
N GLY A 50 7.19 -2.79 -22.35
CA GLY A 50 7.05 -1.60 -23.18
C GLY A 50 7.92 -0.44 -22.68
N VAL A 51 8.04 -0.27 -21.36
CA VAL A 51 8.94 0.70 -20.74
C VAL A 51 10.41 0.26 -20.84
N HIS A 52 10.67 -1.04 -20.67
CA HIS A 52 12.00 -1.64 -20.59
C HIS A 52 12.16 -2.81 -21.57
N PRO A 53 12.15 -2.55 -22.90
CA PRO A 53 12.12 -3.61 -23.91
C PRO A 53 13.35 -4.52 -23.89
N GLU A 54 14.49 -4.02 -23.39
CA GLU A 54 15.71 -4.80 -23.21
C GLU A 54 15.59 -5.91 -22.17
N GLN A 55 14.54 -5.90 -21.33
CA GLN A 55 14.29 -6.95 -20.34
C GLN A 55 13.71 -8.22 -20.97
N LEU A 56 13.08 -8.13 -22.14
CA LEU A 56 12.44 -9.28 -22.81
C LEU A 56 13.42 -10.45 -23.01
N GLU A 57 14.65 -10.14 -23.43
CA GLU A 57 15.70 -11.13 -23.68
C GLU A 57 16.35 -11.65 -22.39
N LYS A 58 16.07 -11.03 -21.23
CA LYS A 58 16.59 -11.41 -19.91
C LYS A 58 15.60 -12.25 -19.11
N ILE A 59 14.40 -12.48 -19.64
CA ILE A 59 13.37 -13.26 -18.96
C ILE A 59 13.85 -14.70 -18.82
N ASN A 60 13.81 -15.19 -17.59
CA ASN A 60 14.02 -16.60 -17.30
C ASN A 60 12.70 -17.37 -17.47
N TRP A 61 12.48 -17.84 -18.70
CA TRP A 61 11.30 -18.57 -19.12
C TRP A 61 11.14 -19.91 -18.39
N THR A 62 9.92 -20.23 -17.96
CA THR A 62 9.57 -21.56 -17.45
C THR A 62 9.55 -22.58 -18.59
N ALA A 63 9.06 -22.17 -19.76
CA ALA A 63 9.16 -22.93 -20.98
C ALA A 63 9.62 -22.01 -22.11
N THR A 64 10.60 -22.45 -22.90
CA THR A 64 11.14 -21.65 -24.00
C THR A 64 10.02 -21.31 -25.00
N PRO A 65 9.79 -20.03 -25.31
CA PRO A 65 8.86 -19.65 -26.38
C PRO A 65 9.42 -20.08 -27.74
N SER A 66 8.54 -20.55 -28.63
CA SER A 66 8.89 -20.78 -30.04
C SER A 66 9.20 -19.46 -30.76
N ALA A 67 9.73 -19.56 -31.99
CA ALA A 67 10.02 -18.38 -32.80
C ALA A 67 8.76 -17.54 -33.07
N ASP A 68 7.62 -18.18 -33.38
CA ASP A 68 6.36 -17.51 -33.65
C ASP A 68 5.77 -16.86 -32.39
N GLU A 69 5.86 -17.53 -31.24
CA GLU A 69 5.45 -16.96 -29.96
C GLU A 69 6.32 -15.76 -29.54
N MET A 70 7.64 -15.86 -29.73
CA MET A 70 8.53 -14.71 -29.51
C MET A 70 8.21 -13.55 -30.45
N ALA A 71 7.89 -13.82 -31.71
CA ALA A 71 7.50 -12.79 -32.67
C ALA A 71 6.19 -12.10 -32.25
N ALA A 72 5.18 -12.87 -31.83
CA ALA A 72 3.92 -12.35 -31.30
C ALA A 72 4.16 -11.48 -30.05
N LEU A 73 5.00 -11.94 -29.12
CA LEU A 73 5.33 -11.19 -27.91
C LEU A 73 6.10 -9.89 -28.23
N ARG A 74 7.11 -9.92 -29.10
CA ARG A 74 7.85 -8.73 -29.54
C ARG A 74 6.93 -7.71 -30.21
N SER A 75 5.97 -8.18 -31.01
CA SER A 75 4.96 -7.31 -31.62
C SER A 75 4.08 -6.62 -30.57
N ALA A 76 3.59 -7.38 -29.57
CA ALA A 76 2.81 -6.82 -28.46
C ALA A 76 3.62 -5.81 -27.65
N VAL A 77 4.87 -6.13 -27.29
CA VAL A 77 5.78 -5.24 -26.56
C VAL A 77 6.05 -3.95 -27.32
N SER A 78 6.34 -4.02 -28.63
CA SER A 78 6.52 -2.83 -29.47
C SER A 78 5.27 -1.95 -29.47
N TRP A 79 4.09 -2.56 -29.56
CA TRP A 79 2.84 -1.82 -29.53
C TRP A 79 2.60 -1.15 -28.16
N TYR A 80 2.90 -1.84 -27.05
CA TYR A 80 2.85 -1.24 -25.71
C TYR A 80 3.85 -0.08 -25.53
N ARG A 81 5.07 -0.23 -26.05
CA ARG A 81 6.07 0.85 -26.06
C ARG A 81 5.52 2.11 -26.75
N ASP A 82 4.89 1.94 -27.90
CA ASP A 82 4.46 3.05 -28.74
C ASP A 82 3.16 3.70 -28.23
N ASN A 83 2.30 2.96 -27.53
CA ASN A 83 0.96 3.43 -27.14
C ASN A 83 0.76 3.64 -25.63
N TYR A 84 1.51 2.96 -24.77
CA TYR A 84 1.23 2.89 -23.32
C TYR A 84 2.41 3.19 -22.41
N ALA A 85 3.65 2.92 -22.80
CA ALA A 85 4.82 3.04 -21.90
C ALA A 85 5.03 4.43 -21.28
N LYS A 86 4.53 5.48 -21.95
CA LYS A 86 4.61 6.87 -21.49
C LYS A 86 3.38 7.34 -20.69
N ARG A 87 2.30 6.55 -20.68
CA ARG A 87 1.06 6.90 -19.98
C ARG A 87 1.19 6.64 -18.50
N ASP A 88 0.56 7.50 -17.72
CA ASP A 88 0.53 7.35 -16.27
C ASP A 88 -0.48 6.26 -15.88
N LEU A 89 -0.12 5.35 -14.97
CA LEU A 89 -1.00 4.24 -14.58
C LEU A 89 -2.14 4.68 -13.65
N LEU A 90 -2.01 5.84 -13.01
CA LEU A 90 -2.93 6.35 -12.00
C LEU A 90 -3.73 7.57 -12.50
N PHE A 91 -3.07 8.51 -13.18
CA PHE A 91 -3.68 9.79 -13.57
C PHE A 91 -4.20 9.83 -15.01
N ASP A 92 -3.93 8.80 -15.82
CA ASP A 92 -4.52 8.67 -17.15
C ASP A 92 -5.86 7.94 -17.06
N GLU A 93 -6.95 8.64 -17.41
CA GLU A 93 -8.32 8.12 -17.31
C GLU A 93 -8.53 6.82 -18.12
N GLN A 94 -7.83 6.66 -19.25
CA GLN A 94 -7.91 5.42 -20.03
C GLN A 94 -7.17 4.28 -19.31
N MET A 95 -6.03 4.55 -18.66
CA MET A 95 -5.30 3.53 -17.88
C MET A 95 -6.11 3.08 -16.67
N THR A 96 -6.77 4.00 -15.98
CA THR A 96 -7.70 3.69 -14.88
C THR A 96 -8.85 2.83 -15.36
N SER A 97 -9.44 3.16 -16.51
CA SER A 97 -10.53 2.37 -17.11
C SER A 97 -10.07 0.97 -17.54
N ILE A 98 -8.85 0.86 -18.10
CA ILE A 98 -8.24 -0.43 -18.46
C ILE A 98 -8.04 -1.29 -17.21
N LYS A 99 -7.44 -0.73 -16.16
CA LYS A 99 -7.25 -1.44 -14.88
C LYS A 99 -8.59 -1.99 -14.37
N ALA A 100 -9.62 -1.14 -14.26
CA ALA A 100 -10.95 -1.57 -13.82
C ALA A 100 -11.55 -2.69 -14.69
N ALA A 101 -11.38 -2.63 -16.02
CA ALA A 101 -11.86 -3.65 -16.94
C ALA A 101 -11.08 -4.98 -16.85
N LEU A 102 -9.83 -4.95 -16.41
CA LEU A 102 -8.98 -6.14 -16.23
C LEU A 102 -9.09 -6.76 -14.83
N SER A 103 -9.61 -6.01 -13.85
CA SER A 103 -9.93 -6.45 -12.48
C SER A 103 -11.19 -7.33 -12.44
N VAL A 104 -11.15 -8.43 -13.17
CA VAL A 104 -12.23 -9.43 -13.28
C VAL A 104 -11.77 -10.78 -12.70
N ALA A 105 -12.54 -11.85 -12.92
CA ALA A 105 -12.20 -13.19 -12.45
C ALA A 105 -10.73 -13.56 -12.76
N ASP A 106 -10.00 -14.00 -11.73
CA ASP A 106 -8.54 -14.16 -11.78
C ASP A 106 -8.09 -15.21 -12.81
N ASP A 107 -8.95 -16.19 -13.09
CA ASP A 107 -8.74 -17.30 -14.02
C ASP A 107 -9.14 -16.97 -15.48
N ARG A 108 -9.68 -15.78 -15.75
CA ARG A 108 -10.03 -15.35 -17.10
C ARG A 108 -8.78 -15.27 -18.01
N ARG A 109 -8.90 -15.70 -19.27
CA ARG A 109 -7.78 -15.79 -20.22
C ARG A 109 -7.95 -14.98 -21.51
N ASP A 110 -9.15 -14.49 -21.79
CA ASP A 110 -9.47 -13.73 -23.00
C ASP A 110 -10.17 -12.42 -22.65
N THR A 111 -10.16 -11.47 -23.59
CA THR A 111 -10.74 -10.14 -23.38
C THR A 111 -12.22 -10.00 -23.80
N SER A 112 -12.90 -11.09 -24.15
CA SER A 112 -14.23 -11.05 -24.79
C SER A 112 -15.31 -10.37 -23.92
N GLY A 113 -15.87 -9.26 -24.39
CA GLY A 113 -16.89 -8.54 -23.63
C GLY A 113 -16.36 -7.70 -22.47
N LEU A 114 -15.03 -7.56 -22.33
CA LEU A 114 -14.44 -6.54 -21.48
C LEU A 114 -14.51 -5.18 -22.20
N ALA A 115 -14.71 -4.11 -21.42
CA ALA A 115 -14.75 -2.74 -21.93
C ALA A 115 -13.33 -2.20 -22.22
N LEU A 116 -12.61 -2.84 -23.13
CA LEU A 116 -11.23 -2.49 -23.51
C LEU A 116 -11.18 -1.87 -24.92
N PRO A 117 -10.24 -0.95 -25.19
CA PRO A 117 -9.94 -0.54 -26.56
C PRO A 117 -9.64 -1.76 -27.45
N ALA A 118 -10.24 -1.83 -28.64
CA ALA A 118 -10.17 -3.01 -29.50
C ALA A 118 -8.71 -3.44 -29.84
N GLN A 119 -7.80 -2.48 -30.03
CA GLN A 119 -6.40 -2.79 -30.29
C GLN A 119 -5.68 -3.36 -29.06
N LEU A 120 -6.06 -2.92 -27.86
CA LEU A 120 -5.54 -3.46 -26.59
C LEU A 120 -6.02 -4.89 -26.38
N ALA A 121 -7.32 -5.12 -26.54
CA ALA A 121 -7.92 -6.45 -26.49
C ALA A 121 -7.18 -7.42 -27.43
N ALA A 122 -7.00 -7.02 -28.69
CA ALA A 122 -6.29 -7.83 -29.66
C ALA A 122 -4.81 -8.05 -29.33
N ALA A 123 -4.12 -7.09 -28.70
CA ALA A 123 -2.73 -7.27 -28.27
C ALA A 123 -2.62 -8.25 -27.09
N LEU A 124 -3.52 -8.14 -26.11
CA LEU A 124 -3.61 -9.06 -24.98
C LEU A 124 -3.93 -10.48 -25.43
N ASP A 125 -4.98 -10.66 -26.25
CA ASP A 125 -5.40 -11.98 -26.71
C ASP A 125 -4.32 -12.68 -27.56
N ARG A 126 -3.54 -11.91 -28.34
CA ARG A 126 -2.38 -12.47 -29.09
C ARG A 126 -1.23 -12.92 -28.18
N ALA A 127 -0.98 -12.19 -27.09
CA ALA A 127 0.11 -12.50 -26.16
C ALA A 127 -0.28 -13.51 -25.07
N ALA A 128 -1.57 -13.67 -24.79
CA ALA A 128 -2.06 -14.54 -23.72
C ALA A 128 -1.58 -15.99 -23.83
N PRO A 129 -1.57 -16.67 -25.00
CA PRO A 129 -1.11 -18.06 -25.10
C PRO A 129 0.36 -18.25 -24.72
N VAL A 130 1.27 -17.39 -25.23
CA VAL A 130 2.69 -17.45 -24.89
C VAL A 130 2.92 -17.10 -23.43
N TYR A 131 2.21 -16.10 -22.89
CA TYR A 131 2.33 -15.73 -21.49
C TYR A 131 1.87 -16.87 -20.56
N ALA A 132 0.70 -17.46 -20.84
CA ALA A 132 0.15 -18.59 -20.09
C ALA A 132 1.09 -19.78 -20.05
N ARG A 133 1.67 -20.15 -21.20
CA ARG A 133 2.52 -21.33 -21.34
C ARG A 133 3.92 -21.11 -20.79
N CYS A 134 4.52 -19.95 -21.04
CA CYS A 134 5.96 -19.76 -20.88
C CYS A 134 6.36 -19.13 -19.55
N ILE A 135 5.47 -18.39 -18.87
CA ILE A 135 5.88 -17.63 -17.68
C ILE A 135 4.80 -17.47 -16.59
N TRP A 136 3.51 -17.52 -16.93
CA TRP A 136 2.41 -17.25 -16.00
C TRP A 136 2.49 -18.07 -14.72
N ALA A 137 2.65 -19.40 -14.83
CA ALA A 137 2.69 -20.29 -13.66
C ALA A 137 3.77 -19.87 -12.63
N ARG A 138 4.92 -19.37 -13.09
CA ARG A 138 5.98 -18.87 -12.21
C ARG A 138 5.62 -17.53 -11.58
N GLN A 139 5.05 -16.62 -12.36
CA GLN A 139 4.67 -15.30 -11.87
C GLN A 139 3.52 -15.38 -10.87
N ASP A 140 2.49 -16.15 -11.19
CA ASP A 140 1.38 -16.41 -10.28
C ASP A 140 1.88 -17.08 -8.99
N ALA A 141 2.72 -18.12 -9.07
CA ALA A 141 3.30 -18.73 -7.88
C ALA A 141 4.06 -17.72 -6.99
N SER A 142 4.78 -16.76 -7.60
CA SER A 142 5.44 -15.68 -6.87
C SER A 142 4.43 -14.72 -6.21
N ASN A 143 3.37 -14.35 -6.92
CA ASN A 143 2.30 -13.51 -6.37
C ASN A 143 1.57 -14.21 -5.23
N GLN A 144 1.23 -15.49 -5.38
CA GLN A 144 0.58 -16.31 -4.35
C GLN A 144 1.44 -16.43 -3.09
N GLN A 145 2.76 -16.59 -3.23
CA GLN A 145 3.68 -16.58 -2.09
C GLN A 145 3.69 -15.22 -1.38
N TRP A 146 3.71 -14.13 -2.13
CA TRP A 146 3.64 -12.78 -1.58
C TRP A 146 2.32 -12.55 -0.85
N MET A 147 1.18 -12.93 -1.45
CA MET A 147 -0.15 -12.80 -0.86
C MET A 147 -0.26 -13.60 0.43
N ALA A 148 0.17 -14.86 0.46
CA ALA A 148 0.11 -15.68 1.66
C ALA A 148 0.93 -15.09 2.83
N GLU A 149 2.10 -14.52 2.57
CA GLU A 149 2.90 -13.84 3.61
C GLU A 149 2.22 -12.55 4.07
N ALA A 150 1.68 -11.77 3.13
CA ALA A 150 0.99 -10.53 3.42
C ALA A 150 -0.29 -10.75 4.24
N GLU A 151 -1.11 -11.74 3.87
CA GLU A 151 -2.29 -12.17 4.62
C GLU A 151 -1.91 -12.62 6.03
N ARG A 152 -0.85 -13.42 6.18
CA ARG A 152 -0.37 -13.86 7.50
C ARG A 152 0.08 -12.69 8.39
N LEU A 153 0.74 -11.69 7.81
CA LEU A 153 1.16 -10.49 8.54
C LEU A 153 -0.04 -9.60 8.89
N ASP A 154 -0.95 -9.44 7.93
CA ASP A 154 -2.20 -8.72 8.11
C ASP A 154 -3.03 -9.36 9.22
N GLU A 155 -3.35 -10.65 9.17
CA GLU A 155 -4.07 -11.37 10.23
C GLU A 155 -3.48 -11.15 11.63
N ARG A 156 -2.15 -11.08 11.72
CA ARG A 156 -1.46 -10.97 13.01
C ARG A 156 -1.33 -9.54 13.53
N TYR A 157 -1.09 -8.57 12.66
CA TYR A 157 -0.70 -7.20 13.06
C TYR A 157 -1.61 -6.11 12.50
N GLY A 158 -2.40 -6.42 11.48
CA GLY A 158 -3.15 -5.41 10.73
C GLY A 158 -4.21 -4.68 11.54
N ALA A 159 -4.81 -5.31 12.57
CA ALA A 159 -5.72 -4.58 13.47
C ALA A 159 -5.01 -3.44 14.23
N GLU A 160 -3.82 -3.69 14.78
CA GLU A 160 -3.01 -2.67 15.45
C GLU A 160 -2.53 -1.61 14.46
N VAL A 161 -2.09 -2.03 13.27
CA VAL A 161 -1.63 -1.10 12.22
C VAL A 161 -2.75 -0.20 11.74
N GLN A 162 -3.93 -0.76 11.44
CA GLN A 162 -5.11 -0.01 11.01
C GLN A 162 -5.50 1.03 12.06
N GLU A 163 -5.59 0.63 13.34
CA GLU A 163 -5.92 1.54 14.43
C GLU A 163 -4.87 2.64 14.58
N GLY A 164 -3.59 2.29 14.52
CA GLY A 164 -2.48 3.24 14.61
C GLY A 164 -2.50 4.28 13.49
N VAL A 165 -2.63 3.84 12.24
CA VAL A 165 -2.68 4.74 11.09
C VAL A 165 -3.91 5.64 11.15
N ALA A 166 -5.10 5.08 11.41
CA ALA A 166 -6.33 5.86 11.51
C ALA A 166 -6.28 6.88 12.66
N ARG A 167 -5.63 6.53 13.78
CA ARG A 167 -5.45 7.43 14.93
C ARG A 167 -4.60 8.66 14.56
N TYR A 168 -3.48 8.46 13.87
CA TYR A 168 -2.54 9.53 13.56
C TYR A 168 -2.92 10.35 12.31
N LEU A 169 -3.55 9.73 11.32
CA LEU A 169 -4.10 10.46 10.17
C LEU A 169 -5.51 11.02 10.45
N GLN A 170 -6.07 10.70 11.61
CA GLN A 170 -7.38 11.13 12.10
C GLN A 170 -8.55 10.83 11.14
N THR A 171 -8.38 9.82 10.29
CA THR A 171 -9.37 9.37 9.32
C THR A 171 -9.39 7.85 9.31
N PRO A 172 -10.55 7.19 9.46
CA PRO A 172 -10.64 5.74 9.41
C PRO A 172 -10.48 5.23 7.97
N PHE A 173 -10.04 3.97 7.85
CA PHE A 173 -10.12 3.25 6.59
C PHE A 173 -11.59 2.99 6.19
N PRO A 174 -11.89 2.87 4.89
CA PRO A 174 -13.23 2.50 4.46
C PRO A 174 -13.58 1.09 4.97
N LEU A 175 -14.85 0.86 5.29
CA LEU A 175 -15.35 -0.45 5.70
C LEU A 175 -15.77 -1.33 4.51
N THR A 176 -15.76 -0.77 3.30
CA THR A 176 -15.95 -1.54 2.08
C THR A 176 -14.71 -2.40 1.82
N PRO A 177 -14.88 -3.62 1.28
CA PRO A 177 -13.73 -4.42 0.86
C PRO A 177 -12.84 -3.66 -0.12
N ILE A 178 -11.53 -3.75 0.07
CA ILE A 178 -10.53 -3.14 -0.80
C ILE A 178 -9.92 -4.26 -1.65
N ARG A 179 -10.04 -4.13 -2.97
CA ARG A 179 -9.35 -4.98 -3.93
C ARG A 179 -7.87 -4.58 -4.02
N ILE A 180 -6.99 -5.56 -3.88
CA ILE A 180 -5.54 -5.43 -4.01
C ILE A 180 -5.06 -6.41 -5.08
N ASP A 181 -4.70 -5.91 -6.25
CA ASP A 181 -4.12 -6.71 -7.34
C ASP A 181 -2.60 -6.80 -7.19
N ILE A 182 -2.09 -8.03 -7.09
CA ILE A 182 -0.66 -8.31 -7.07
C ILE A 182 -0.19 -8.62 -8.49
N VAL A 183 0.82 -7.87 -8.91
CA VAL A 183 1.53 -8.06 -10.17
C VAL A 183 3.02 -8.22 -9.92
N VAL A 184 3.77 -8.78 -10.86
CA VAL A 184 5.23 -8.93 -10.66
C VAL A 184 5.93 -7.57 -10.66
N GLU A 185 5.62 -6.71 -11.64
CA GLU A 185 6.19 -5.37 -11.79
C GLU A 185 5.16 -4.40 -12.37
N THR A 186 5.32 -3.10 -12.08
CA THR A 186 4.48 -2.02 -12.64
C THR A 186 5.19 -1.19 -13.72
N GLY A 187 6.44 -1.49 -14.04
CA GLY A 187 7.21 -0.75 -15.06
C GLY A 187 7.55 0.69 -14.70
N LYS A 188 7.30 1.14 -13.46
CA LYS A 188 7.58 2.50 -13.00
C LYS A 188 8.34 2.48 -11.69
N ARG A 189 9.28 3.41 -11.49
CA ARG A 189 10.10 3.47 -10.27
C ARG A 189 9.24 3.60 -9.00
N GLN A 190 8.13 4.35 -9.10
CA GLN A 190 7.15 4.61 -8.04
C GLN A 190 6.65 3.32 -7.37
N GLY A 191 6.51 2.23 -8.13
CA GLY A 191 6.11 0.94 -7.59
C GLY A 191 4.60 0.76 -7.58
N ALA A 192 4.02 0.57 -6.40
CA ALA A 192 2.58 0.44 -6.25
C ALA A 192 1.84 1.75 -6.60
N TYR A 193 0.55 1.61 -6.87
CA TYR A 193 -0.34 2.75 -7.11
C TYR A 193 -1.77 2.41 -6.68
N THR A 194 -2.51 3.42 -6.23
CA THR A 194 -3.83 3.25 -5.63
C THR A 194 -4.78 4.37 -6.04
N ASP A 195 -5.99 4.00 -6.44
CA ASP A 195 -7.16 4.91 -6.54
C ASP A 195 -8.29 4.42 -5.62
N THR A 196 -9.31 3.75 -6.16
CA THR A 196 -10.30 2.96 -5.41
C THR A 196 -9.91 1.49 -5.30
N GLN A 197 -8.91 1.06 -6.09
CA GLN A 197 -8.26 -0.24 -6.03
C GLN A 197 -6.74 -0.05 -5.98
N THR A 198 -6.06 -0.98 -5.34
CA THR A 198 -4.61 -0.95 -5.16
C THR A 198 -3.94 -1.96 -6.08
N VAL A 199 -2.82 -1.58 -6.70
CA VAL A 199 -1.95 -2.50 -7.45
C VAL A 199 -0.56 -2.50 -6.83
N ILE A 200 -0.08 -3.68 -6.42
CA ILE A 200 1.23 -3.83 -5.76
C ILE A 200 2.17 -4.71 -6.61
N PRO A 201 3.40 -4.25 -6.90
CA PRO A 201 4.42 -5.07 -7.53
C PRO A 201 5.05 -6.06 -6.52
N GLY A 202 4.39 -7.20 -6.33
CA GLY A 202 4.83 -8.30 -5.46
C GLY A 202 6.13 -8.99 -5.91
N GLY A 203 6.67 -8.67 -7.10
CA GLY A 203 7.99 -9.14 -7.53
C GLY A 203 9.16 -8.29 -7.01
N ARG A 204 8.89 -7.11 -6.42
CA ARG A 204 9.95 -6.19 -5.97
C ARG A 204 10.62 -6.69 -4.70
N PRO A 205 11.96 -6.82 -4.67
CA PRO A 205 12.68 -7.23 -3.46
C PRO A 205 12.42 -6.32 -2.25
N SER A 206 12.22 -5.02 -2.47
CA SER A 206 11.99 -4.06 -1.40
C SER A 206 10.58 -4.13 -0.79
N TYR A 207 9.65 -4.89 -1.40
CA TYR A 207 8.26 -5.07 -0.94
C TYR A 207 8.05 -6.45 -0.29
N GLN A 208 9.11 -7.25 -0.13
CA GLN A 208 9.02 -8.62 0.40
C GLN A 208 9.05 -8.66 1.93
N GLY A 209 8.58 -9.79 2.48
CA GLY A 209 8.65 -10.09 3.91
C GLY A 209 7.87 -9.05 4.74
N LEU A 210 8.46 -8.60 5.85
CA LEU A 210 7.81 -7.64 6.77
C LEU A 210 7.39 -6.33 6.09
N ALA A 211 8.08 -5.91 5.03
CA ALA A 211 7.75 -4.69 4.30
C ALA A 211 6.41 -4.78 3.53
N SER A 212 5.92 -5.99 3.23
CA SER A 212 4.62 -6.18 2.60
C SER A 212 3.48 -5.57 3.43
N LEU A 213 3.55 -5.72 4.76
CA LEU A 213 2.57 -5.13 5.69
C LEU A 213 2.59 -3.60 5.63
N GLU A 214 3.77 -2.98 5.64
CA GLU A 214 3.90 -1.52 5.49
C GLU A 214 3.38 -1.05 4.14
N MET A 215 3.75 -1.72 3.06
CA MET A 215 3.32 -1.31 1.73
C MET A 215 1.82 -1.46 1.52
N ILE A 216 1.18 -2.50 2.05
CA ILE A 216 -0.29 -2.63 2.00
C ILE A 216 -0.93 -1.43 2.67
N TYR A 217 -0.60 -1.19 3.94
CA TYR A 217 -1.25 -0.13 4.72
C TYR A 217 -0.88 1.27 4.22
N HIS A 218 0.29 1.45 3.63
CA HIS A 218 0.66 2.67 2.92
C HIS A 218 -0.27 2.89 1.74
N GLU A 219 -0.40 1.90 0.86
CA GLU A 219 -1.20 2.01 -0.35
C GLU A 219 -2.69 2.21 -0.06
N ILE A 220 -3.28 1.38 0.80
CA ILE A 220 -4.72 1.51 1.11
C ILE A 220 -5.06 2.78 1.88
N SER A 221 -4.08 3.47 2.46
CA SER A 221 -4.31 4.77 3.11
C SER A 221 -4.65 5.86 2.10
N HIS A 222 -4.19 5.76 0.83
CA HIS A 222 -4.53 6.70 -0.23
C HIS A 222 -6.03 6.74 -0.57
N ILE A 223 -6.79 5.69 -0.25
CA ILE A 223 -8.21 5.60 -0.60
C ILE A 223 -9.06 6.60 0.21
N ALA A 224 -8.71 6.80 1.49
CA ALA A 224 -9.48 7.68 2.38
C ALA A 224 -8.67 8.20 3.57
N SER A 225 -7.76 7.40 4.12
CA SER A 225 -7.10 7.71 5.40
C SER A 225 -6.21 8.96 5.32
N THR A 226 -5.71 9.34 4.15
CA THR A 226 -4.89 10.55 3.95
C THR A 226 -5.69 11.84 3.74
N THR A 227 -6.99 11.77 3.42
CA THR A 227 -7.79 12.93 2.99
C THR A 227 -7.73 14.10 3.97
N LYS A 228 -7.92 13.87 5.28
CA LYS A 228 -7.88 14.96 6.26
C LYS A 228 -6.49 15.63 6.33
N LEU A 229 -5.42 14.85 6.17
CA LEU A 229 -4.05 15.37 6.17
C LEU A 229 -3.79 16.23 4.94
N GLU A 230 -4.17 15.73 3.77
CA GLU A 230 -4.07 16.45 2.49
C GLU A 230 -4.84 17.78 2.55
N ASP A 231 -6.12 17.74 2.93
CA ASP A 231 -6.98 18.92 3.05
C ASP A 231 -6.40 19.97 4.02
N ALA A 232 -5.89 19.52 5.17
CA ALA A 232 -5.34 20.42 6.19
C ALA A 232 -4.02 21.07 5.73
N ILE A 233 -3.15 20.31 5.04
CA ILE A 233 -1.91 20.83 4.46
C ILE A 233 -2.24 21.83 3.34
N GLU A 234 -3.14 21.48 2.42
CA GLU A 234 -3.53 22.34 1.31
C GLU A 234 -4.14 23.65 1.83
N ALA A 235 -5.07 23.58 2.78
CA ALA A 235 -5.68 24.74 3.41
C ALA A 235 -4.63 25.68 4.03
N ARG A 236 -3.61 25.11 4.70
CA ARG A 236 -2.53 25.92 5.29
C ARG A 236 -1.58 26.51 4.26
N LEU A 237 -1.21 25.76 3.22
CA LEU A 237 -0.38 26.25 2.11
C LEU A 237 -1.07 27.45 1.43
N LYS A 238 -2.38 27.33 1.16
CA LYS A 238 -3.20 28.42 0.61
C LYS A 238 -3.25 29.64 1.54
N ALA A 239 -3.48 29.43 2.83
CA ALA A 239 -3.54 30.51 3.83
C ALA A 239 -2.20 31.25 4.01
N THR A 240 -1.07 30.58 3.72
CA THR A 240 0.28 31.12 3.85
C THR A 240 0.90 31.55 2.51
N GLN A 241 0.13 31.49 1.41
CA GLN A 241 0.59 31.80 0.05
C GLN A 241 1.84 31.02 -0.38
N ARG A 242 2.00 29.80 0.13
CA ARG A 242 3.10 28.89 -0.22
C ARG A 242 2.70 28.06 -1.44
N LYS A 243 3.70 27.55 -2.19
CA LYS A 243 3.45 26.67 -3.34
C LYS A 243 2.65 25.44 -2.87
N LEU A 244 1.59 25.11 -3.62
CA LEU A 244 0.70 23.98 -3.32
C LEU A 244 1.38 22.62 -3.55
N ASP A 245 2.37 22.59 -4.46
CA ASP A 245 3.07 21.37 -4.83
C ASP A 245 4.17 21.04 -3.82
N THR A 246 3.75 20.43 -2.70
CA THR A 246 4.68 19.83 -1.75
C THR A 246 4.27 18.38 -1.53
N ASP A 247 5.21 17.45 -1.74
CA ASP A 247 5.07 16.04 -1.36
C ASP A 247 4.91 15.83 0.15
N LEU A 248 4.78 16.90 0.97
CA LEU A 248 4.75 16.86 2.43
C LEU A 248 3.74 15.84 2.96
N TRP A 249 2.52 15.81 2.42
CA TRP A 249 1.50 14.87 2.86
C TRP A 249 1.95 13.41 2.64
N HIS A 250 2.61 13.12 1.52
CA HIS A 250 3.08 11.79 1.15
C HIS A 250 4.26 11.35 2.02
N VAL A 251 5.18 12.28 2.32
CA VAL A 251 6.29 12.05 3.26
C VAL A 251 5.75 11.79 4.67
N VAL A 252 4.74 12.53 5.13
CA VAL A 252 4.08 12.31 6.42
C VAL A 252 3.37 10.96 6.45
N GLN A 253 2.71 10.53 5.37
CA GLN A 253 2.11 9.20 5.27
C GLN A 253 3.16 8.10 5.40
N PHE A 254 4.24 8.13 4.60
CA PHE A 254 5.33 7.16 4.69
C PHE A 254 5.90 7.07 6.11
N TYR A 255 6.16 8.24 6.71
CA TYR A 255 6.65 8.33 8.07
C TYR A 255 5.69 7.70 9.08
N THR A 256 4.40 8.01 8.97
CA THR A 256 3.36 7.55 9.90
C THR A 256 3.16 6.05 9.81
N VAL A 257 2.96 5.52 8.60
CA VAL A 257 2.71 4.10 8.38
C VAL A 257 3.95 3.29 8.79
N GLY A 258 5.14 3.72 8.40
CA GLY A 258 6.39 3.06 8.79
C GLY A 258 6.61 3.02 10.30
N ALA A 259 6.34 4.12 11.01
CA ALA A 259 6.44 4.17 12.46
C ALA A 259 5.40 3.26 13.16
N VAL A 260 4.17 3.22 12.65
CA VAL A 260 3.11 2.35 13.18
C VAL A 260 3.46 0.87 12.96
N VAL A 261 3.89 0.49 11.77
CA VAL A 261 4.28 -0.91 11.47
C VAL A 261 5.49 -1.33 12.29
N LYS A 262 6.51 -0.46 12.41
CA LYS A 262 7.66 -0.73 13.27
C LYS A 262 7.26 -0.97 14.73
N ASN A 263 6.27 -0.24 15.23
CA ASN A 263 5.75 -0.47 16.59
C ASN A 263 4.99 -1.81 16.69
N ALA A 264 4.13 -2.14 15.73
CA ALA A 264 3.39 -3.40 15.71
C ALA A 264 4.34 -4.61 15.60
N LEU A 265 5.46 -4.45 14.91
CA LEU A 265 6.51 -5.46 14.74
C LEU A 265 7.58 -5.41 15.84
N LYS A 266 7.32 -4.74 16.97
CA LYS A 266 8.30 -4.61 18.06
C LYS A 266 8.82 -5.98 18.52
N GLY A 267 10.13 -6.12 18.53
CA GLY A 267 10.83 -7.40 18.83
C GLY A 267 11.28 -8.16 17.58
N MET A 268 10.97 -7.66 16.39
CA MET A 268 11.57 -8.09 15.13
C MET A 268 12.54 -7.03 14.58
N GLU A 269 13.57 -7.49 13.89
CA GLU A 269 14.49 -6.62 13.14
C GLU A 269 13.75 -6.05 11.93
N TYR A 270 13.19 -4.85 12.10
CA TYR A 270 12.46 -4.14 11.06
C TYR A 270 12.89 -2.67 10.96
N GLU A 271 13.25 -2.29 9.74
CA GLU A 271 13.50 -0.92 9.32
C GLU A 271 12.39 -0.49 8.37
N PRO A 272 11.70 0.64 8.62
CA PRO A 272 10.65 1.14 7.74
C PRO A 272 11.10 1.29 6.30
N TYR A 273 10.17 1.10 5.36
CA TYR A 273 10.49 1.08 3.94
C TYR A 273 11.16 2.39 3.49
N ALA A 274 10.62 3.54 3.90
CA ALA A 274 11.15 4.84 3.49
C ALA A 274 12.59 5.09 3.98
N ASP A 275 12.93 4.60 5.18
CA ASP A 275 14.29 4.66 5.72
C ASP A 275 15.22 3.73 4.94
N LYS A 276 14.84 2.45 4.82
CA LYS A 276 15.64 1.41 4.15
C LYS A 276 15.88 1.70 2.67
N ALA A 277 14.89 2.25 1.98
CA ALA A 277 14.99 2.64 0.57
C ALA A 277 15.68 4.00 0.37
N GLY A 278 16.05 4.70 1.46
CA GLY A 278 16.72 5.99 1.42
C GLY A 278 15.86 7.12 0.84
N LEU A 279 14.53 7.05 0.96
CA LEU A 279 13.64 8.06 0.39
C LEU A 279 13.86 9.43 1.03
N PHE A 280 14.17 9.46 2.32
CA PHE A 280 14.48 10.69 3.05
C PHE A 280 15.91 11.22 2.80
N ASN A 281 16.73 10.52 2.02
CA ASN A 281 18.10 10.95 1.69
C ASN A 281 18.18 11.72 0.37
N GLY A 282 17.08 11.76 -0.40
CA GLY A 282 17.01 12.39 -1.72
C GLY A 282 16.12 13.63 -1.72
N TYR A 283 15.22 13.68 -2.71
CA TYR A 283 14.29 14.80 -2.93
C TYR A 283 13.47 15.17 -1.69
N TRP A 284 13.13 14.21 -0.83
CA TRP A 284 12.35 14.45 0.40
C TRP A 284 13.18 14.86 1.63
N SER A 285 14.52 14.90 1.54
CA SER A 285 15.37 15.27 2.68
C SER A 285 14.98 16.60 3.35
N PRO A 286 14.65 17.68 2.60
CA PRO A 286 14.22 18.94 3.20
C PRO A 286 12.88 18.86 3.97
N LEU A 287 12.06 17.85 3.69
CA LEU A 287 10.75 17.65 4.31
C LEU A 287 10.84 16.87 5.62
N LEU A 288 11.93 16.11 5.84
CA LEU A 288 12.07 15.28 7.03
C LEU A 288 12.20 16.11 8.30
N GLN A 289 12.98 17.20 8.29
CA GLN A 289 13.19 18.00 9.50
C GLN A 289 11.89 18.61 10.06
N PRO A 290 10.96 19.19 9.26
CA PRO A 290 9.63 19.57 9.73
C PRO A 290 8.85 18.41 10.36
N ILE A 291 8.86 17.22 9.76
CA ILE A 291 8.16 16.03 10.25
C ILE A 291 8.71 15.59 11.61
N GLU A 292 10.04 15.52 11.72
CA GLU A 292 10.75 15.18 12.95
C GLU A 292 10.44 16.13 14.10
N ASN A 293 10.36 17.43 13.80
CA ASN A 293 10.17 18.46 14.80
C ASN A 293 8.70 18.69 15.18
N GLU A 294 7.75 18.31 14.32
CA GLU A 294 6.34 18.67 14.51
C GLU A 294 5.40 17.45 14.43
N TRP A 295 5.55 16.57 13.44
CA TRP A 295 4.72 15.38 13.36
C TRP A 295 5.06 14.36 14.45
N ARG A 296 6.35 14.07 14.68
CA ARG A 296 6.78 13.11 15.71
C ARG A 296 6.30 13.54 17.12
N PRO A 297 6.38 14.82 17.55
CA PRO A 297 5.76 15.25 18.81
C PRO A 297 4.24 15.06 18.87
N TYR A 298 3.52 15.27 17.76
CA TYR A 298 2.09 14.96 17.69
C TYR A 298 1.82 13.48 17.92
N MET A 299 2.55 12.60 17.24
CA MET A 299 2.42 11.14 17.44
C MET A 299 2.75 10.72 18.88
N ASN A 300 3.59 11.47 19.58
CA ASN A 300 3.92 11.27 21.00
C ASN A 300 2.93 11.96 21.98
N GLY A 301 1.81 12.52 21.49
CA GLY A 301 0.80 13.19 22.32
C GLY A 301 1.21 14.55 22.88
N LYS A 302 2.27 15.17 22.35
CA LYS A 302 2.79 16.47 22.84
C LYS A 302 2.11 17.68 22.21
N GLN A 303 1.40 17.49 21.11
CA GLN A 303 0.59 18.51 20.46
C GLN A 303 -0.58 17.88 19.71
N THR A 304 -1.50 18.72 19.23
CA THR A 304 -2.65 18.31 18.41
C THR A 304 -2.25 18.13 16.94
N PHE A 305 -3.09 17.43 16.18
CA PHE A 305 -2.93 17.25 14.74
C PHE A 305 -2.86 18.60 14.02
N GLU A 306 -3.80 19.50 14.35
CA GLU A 306 -3.90 20.82 13.75
C GLU A 306 -2.65 21.67 14.03
N GLN A 307 -2.10 21.60 15.24
CA GLN A 307 -0.84 22.28 15.59
C GLN A 307 0.34 21.72 14.78
N ALA A 308 0.44 20.40 14.63
CA ALA A 308 1.52 19.78 13.86
C ALA A 308 1.46 20.17 12.38
N VAL A 309 0.28 20.10 11.74
CA VAL A 309 0.11 20.50 10.34
C VAL A 309 0.49 21.96 10.13
N VAL A 310 -0.03 22.88 10.95
CA VAL A 310 0.30 24.31 10.87
C VAL A 310 1.81 24.53 10.96
N ARG A 311 2.46 23.94 11.96
CA ARG A 311 3.89 24.15 12.20
C ARG A 311 4.78 23.48 11.15
N MET A 312 4.40 22.32 10.63
CA MET A 312 5.12 21.69 9.52
C MET A 312 5.12 22.59 8.30
N VAL A 313 3.94 23.05 7.88
CA VAL A 313 3.80 23.89 6.68
C VAL A 313 4.52 25.23 6.83
N ASP A 314 4.43 25.86 8.01
CA ASP A 314 5.10 27.14 8.28
C ASP A 314 6.64 27.03 8.26
N ARG A 315 7.17 25.84 8.54
CA ARG A 315 8.62 25.55 8.59
C ARG A 315 9.19 24.94 7.33
N LEU A 316 8.35 24.70 6.32
CA LEU A 316 8.85 24.27 5.02
C LEU A 316 9.89 25.27 4.49
N PRO A 317 10.86 24.82 3.68
CA PRO A 317 11.78 25.72 2.99
C PRO A 317 11.03 26.74 2.13
N ALA A 318 11.54 27.97 2.04
CA ALA A 318 10.98 28.95 1.10
C ALA A 318 11.08 28.40 -0.33
N GLY A 319 9.97 28.49 -1.08
CA GLY A 319 9.86 27.99 -2.45
C GLY A 319 10.36 28.96 -3.49
#